data_AF-A0A947JC10-F1
#
_entry.id   AF-A0A947JC10-F1
#
_cell.length_a   1.000
_cell.length_b   1.000
_cell.length_c   1.000
_cell.angle_alpha   90.00
_cell.angle_beta   90.00
_cell.angle_gamma   90.00
#
_symmetry.space_group_name_H-M   'P 1'
#
loop_
_entity.id
_entity.type
_entity.pdbx_description
1 polymer ?
#
loop_
_entity_poly.entity_id
_entity_poly.type
_entity_poly.pdbx_seq_one_letter_code
_entity_poly.pdbx_strand_id
1 'polypeptide(L)'
;MDFKNKVMIIGYGAVGKCFLPIFLENIKVPFSNVTIIDFADKKSALRPWTKKGIRYYQEKITPINLTKILSKYLNPGGLLIDLSWNIDCLELLTWCHTNKVLYVNTSVEEWDPYAAIHAKSTFEKSLYYKQMEIRDMVSMWNNESITAVLDHGANPGLISHFTKKGLVDIAEKVMGDRTTSARSARSLKRLLHEKNFANMAMELEVKVIHCSEKDTQ
;
A
#
# COMPACT_ATOMS: atom_id res chain seq x y z
N MET A 1 12.36 -1.42 15.18
CA MET A 1 11.13 -2.06 15.71
C MET A 1 11.33 -3.57 15.70
N ASP A 2 10.80 -4.32 16.67
CA ASP A 2 10.97 -5.78 16.76
C ASP A 2 9.69 -6.48 16.27
N PHE A 3 9.77 -7.33 15.25
CA PHE A 3 8.64 -8.05 14.66
C PHE A 3 8.93 -9.55 14.62
N LYS A 4 8.31 -10.29 15.55
CA LYS A 4 8.61 -11.70 15.80
C LYS A 4 7.71 -12.67 15.02
N ASN A 5 6.68 -12.17 14.34
CA ASN A 5 5.71 -12.99 13.62
C ASN A 5 6.18 -13.34 12.21
N LYS A 6 5.38 -14.14 11.48
CA LYS A 6 5.69 -14.55 10.11
C LYS A 6 5.51 -13.38 9.15
N VAL A 7 6.43 -13.26 8.20
CA VAL A 7 6.37 -12.29 7.11
C VAL A 7 6.40 -13.06 5.80
N MET A 8 5.43 -12.79 4.94
CA MET A 8 5.42 -13.30 3.57
C MET A 8 5.46 -12.13 2.60
N ILE A 9 6.38 -12.22 1.63
CA ILE A 9 6.49 -11.26 0.53
C ILE A 9 6.11 -11.99 -0.75
N ILE A 10 5.09 -11.49 -1.46
CA ILE A 10 4.72 -11.98 -2.79
C ILE A 10 5.32 -11.02 -3.81
N GLY A 11 6.08 -11.55 -4.76
CA GLY A 11 6.77 -10.78 -5.78
C GLY A 11 8.16 -10.31 -5.35
N TYR A 12 9.15 -10.59 -6.21
CA TYR A 12 10.52 -10.12 -6.09
C TYR A 12 10.99 -9.52 -7.43
N GLY A 13 10.17 -8.59 -7.93
CA GLY A 13 10.44 -7.74 -9.10
C GLY A 13 11.34 -6.56 -8.75
N ALA A 14 11.20 -5.45 -9.49
CA ALA A 14 11.97 -4.23 -9.23
C ALA A 14 11.73 -3.68 -7.82
N VAL A 15 10.46 -3.53 -7.42
CA VAL A 15 10.07 -3.03 -6.10
C VAL A 15 10.59 -3.95 -4.99
N GLY A 16 10.37 -5.27 -5.10
CA GLY A 16 10.82 -6.24 -4.10
C GLY A 16 12.34 -6.25 -3.88
N LYS A 17 13.14 -6.09 -4.94
CA LYS A 17 14.61 -6.01 -4.84
C LYS A 17 15.08 -4.78 -4.06
N CYS A 18 14.42 -3.64 -4.24
CA CYS A 18 14.75 -2.41 -3.53
C CYS A 18 14.20 -2.42 -2.09
N PHE A 19 13.02 -3.02 -1.90
CA PHE A 19 12.33 -3.08 -0.62
C PHE A 19 13.03 -3.97 0.40
N LEU A 20 13.41 -5.21 0.02
CA LEU A 20 13.89 -6.21 0.97
C LEU A 20 15.09 -5.77 1.82
N PRO A 21 16.16 -5.14 1.26
CA PRO A 21 17.27 -4.66 2.06
C PRO A 21 16.84 -3.61 3.10
N ILE A 22 16.02 -2.63 2.68
CA ILE A 22 15.53 -1.55 3.53
C ILE A 22 14.65 -2.11 4.66
N PHE A 23 13.77 -3.05 4.33
CA PHE A 23 12.91 -3.72 5.29
C PHE A 23 13.71 -4.42 6.39
N LEU A 24 14.71 -5.22 6.01
CA LEU A 24 15.54 -5.99 6.95
C LEU A 24 16.48 -5.10 7.79
N GLU A 25 16.83 -3.90 7.29
CA GLU A 25 17.61 -2.92 8.03
C GLU A 25 16.77 -2.21 9.11
N ASN A 26 15.51 -1.91 8.81
CA ASN A 26 14.65 -1.10 9.69
C ASN A 26 13.79 -1.93 10.66
N ILE A 27 13.43 -3.15 10.25
CA ILE A 27 12.57 -4.06 11.02
C ILE A 27 13.38 -5.28 11.45
N LYS A 28 13.51 -5.45 12.77
CA LYS A 28 14.15 -6.63 13.35
C LYS A 28 13.18 -7.81 13.24
N VAL A 29 13.35 -8.62 12.21
CA VAL A 29 12.62 -9.87 12.00
C VAL A 29 13.64 -11.02 11.87
N PRO A 30 13.44 -12.16 12.55
CA PRO A 30 14.25 -13.34 12.31
C PRO A 30 14.17 -13.72 10.83
N PHE A 31 15.30 -13.94 10.17
CA PHE A 31 15.31 -14.23 8.72
C PHE A 31 14.51 -15.50 8.40
N SER A 32 14.54 -16.48 9.31
CA SER A 32 13.72 -17.69 9.25
C SER A 32 12.22 -17.45 9.40
N ASN A 33 11.76 -16.23 9.68
CA ASN A 33 10.35 -15.86 9.65
C ASN A 33 9.93 -15.20 8.33
N VAL A 34 10.87 -14.86 7.46
CA VAL A 34 10.60 -14.26 6.15
C VAL A 34 10.52 -15.35 5.09
N THR A 35 9.42 -15.37 4.35
CA THR A 35 9.21 -16.22 3.17
C THR A 35 8.95 -15.33 1.96
N ILE A 36 9.62 -15.59 0.84
CA ILE A 36 9.42 -14.89 -0.43
C ILE A 36 8.85 -15.88 -1.45
N ILE A 37 7.78 -15.49 -2.15
CA ILE A 37 7.17 -16.27 -3.23
C ILE A 37 7.19 -15.46 -4.51
N ASP A 38 7.63 -16.07 -5.60
CA ASP A 38 7.58 -15.48 -6.94
C ASP A 38 7.41 -16.62 -7.97
N PHE A 39 6.67 -16.39 -9.05
CA PHE A 39 6.47 -17.42 -10.08
C PHE A 39 7.71 -17.57 -10.98
N ALA A 40 8.50 -16.51 -11.16
CA ALA A 40 9.74 -16.52 -11.92
C ALA A 40 10.90 -17.01 -11.05
N ASP A 41 11.94 -17.58 -11.68
CA ASP A 41 13.13 -18.02 -10.95
C ASP A 41 13.92 -16.79 -10.46
N LYS A 42 14.00 -16.64 -9.13
CA LYS A 42 14.75 -15.58 -8.42
C LYS A 42 15.92 -16.13 -7.61
N LYS A 43 16.26 -17.42 -7.73
CA LYS A 43 17.26 -18.10 -6.88
C LYS A 43 18.60 -17.36 -6.85
N SER A 44 19.09 -16.95 -8.02
CA SER A 44 20.36 -16.22 -8.13
C SER A 44 20.33 -14.90 -7.37
N ALA A 45 19.28 -14.09 -7.61
CA ALA A 45 19.12 -12.77 -6.98
C ALA A 45 18.85 -12.86 -5.46
N LEU A 46 18.22 -13.92 -4.99
CA LEU A 46 17.89 -14.13 -3.57
C LEU A 46 18.97 -14.90 -2.80
N ARG A 47 20.00 -15.45 -3.46
CA ARG A 47 21.06 -16.24 -2.83
C ARG A 47 21.73 -15.55 -1.62
N PRO A 48 22.01 -14.23 -1.63
CA PRO A 48 22.58 -13.55 -0.45
C PRO A 48 21.67 -13.59 0.78
N TRP A 49 20.35 -13.67 0.57
CA TRP A 49 19.33 -13.65 1.62
C TRP A 49 18.96 -15.05 2.09
N THR A 50 18.85 -16.01 1.16
CA THR A 50 18.52 -17.39 1.50
C THR A 50 19.62 -18.07 2.31
N LYS A 51 20.91 -17.72 2.05
CA LYS A 51 22.05 -18.14 2.89
C LYS A 51 21.95 -17.67 4.34
N LYS A 52 21.23 -16.58 4.59
CA LYS A 52 21.00 -16.02 5.93
C LYS A 52 19.72 -16.56 6.59
N GLY A 53 18.97 -17.42 5.92
CA GLY A 53 17.80 -18.12 6.46
C GLY A 53 16.44 -17.68 5.91
N ILE A 54 16.38 -16.71 4.99
CA ILE A 54 15.13 -16.37 4.30
C ILE A 54 14.70 -17.55 3.42
N ARG A 55 13.43 -17.92 3.48
CA ARG A 55 12.87 -18.95 2.60
C ARG A 55 12.45 -18.33 1.27
N TYR A 56 12.72 -19.04 0.18
CA TYR A 56 12.24 -18.67 -1.15
C TYR A 56 11.60 -19.89 -1.81
N TYR A 57 10.43 -19.68 -2.42
CA TYR A 57 9.73 -20.67 -3.20
C TYR A 57 9.36 -20.09 -4.57
N GLN A 58 9.71 -20.82 -5.61
CA GLN A 58 9.30 -20.51 -6.97
C GLN A 58 7.91 -21.12 -7.21
N GLU A 59 6.85 -20.38 -6.92
CA GLU A 59 5.47 -20.86 -7.03
C GLU A 59 4.58 -19.77 -7.64
N LYS A 60 3.65 -20.16 -8.52
CA LYS A 60 2.62 -19.26 -9.04
C LYS A 60 1.40 -19.33 -8.13
N ILE A 61 1.01 -18.18 -7.57
CA ILE A 61 -0.24 -18.04 -6.84
C ILE A 61 -1.38 -17.89 -7.85
N THR A 62 -2.49 -18.60 -7.62
CA THR A 62 -3.69 -18.66 -8.46
C THR A 62 -4.93 -18.68 -7.56
N PRO A 63 -6.13 -18.42 -8.10
CA PRO A 63 -7.36 -18.48 -7.29
C PRO A 63 -7.52 -19.83 -6.56
N ILE A 64 -7.06 -20.91 -7.19
CA ILE A 64 -7.22 -22.28 -6.69
C ILE A 64 -6.28 -22.55 -5.49
N ASN A 65 -5.09 -21.95 -5.47
CA ASN A 65 -4.06 -22.28 -4.47
C ASN A 65 -3.77 -21.17 -3.46
N LEU A 66 -4.34 -19.97 -3.62
CA LEU A 66 -4.10 -18.79 -2.79
C LEU A 66 -4.21 -19.11 -1.30
N THR A 67 -5.36 -19.59 -0.85
CA THR A 67 -5.60 -19.95 0.56
C THR A 67 -4.58 -20.96 1.07
N LYS A 68 -4.29 -22.02 0.30
CA LYS A 68 -3.35 -23.07 0.70
C LYS A 68 -1.93 -22.51 0.89
N ILE A 69 -1.48 -21.65 -0.03
CA ILE A 69 -0.16 -21.06 0.02
C ILE A 69 -0.05 -20.08 1.20
N LEU A 70 -1.03 -19.17 1.35
CA LEU A 70 -1.02 -18.19 2.44
C LEU A 70 -1.05 -18.89 3.82
N SER A 71 -1.95 -19.86 4.02
CA SER A 71 -2.05 -20.62 5.27
C SER A 71 -0.81 -21.46 5.60
N LYS A 72 0.02 -21.78 4.60
CA LYS A 72 1.27 -22.54 4.82
C LYS A 72 2.37 -21.68 5.46
N TYR A 73 2.38 -20.39 5.18
CA TYR A 73 3.51 -19.51 5.54
C TYR A 73 3.13 -18.36 6.48
N LEU A 74 1.85 -18.07 6.65
CA LEU A 74 1.32 -17.03 7.52
C LEU A 74 0.43 -17.62 8.61
N ASN A 75 0.35 -16.89 9.72
CA ASN A 75 -0.50 -17.19 10.87
C ASN A 75 -1.03 -15.87 11.46
N PRO A 76 -2.04 -15.90 12.35
CA PRO A 76 -2.55 -14.70 13.00
C PRO A 76 -1.44 -13.84 13.61
N GLY A 77 -1.49 -12.53 13.35
CA GLY A 77 -0.46 -11.55 13.72
C GLY A 77 0.72 -11.46 12.73
N GLY A 78 0.75 -12.31 11.70
CA GLY A 78 1.71 -12.23 10.60
C GLY A 78 1.51 -10.99 9.72
N LEU A 79 2.42 -10.79 8.78
CA LEU A 79 2.41 -9.69 7.81
C LEU A 79 2.55 -10.24 6.39
N LEU A 80 1.59 -9.92 5.55
CA LEU A 80 1.64 -10.12 4.11
C LEU A 80 2.03 -8.79 3.43
N ILE A 81 3.13 -8.82 2.68
CA ILE A 81 3.61 -7.74 1.83
C ILE A 81 3.42 -8.18 0.38
N ASP A 82 2.48 -7.56 -0.30
CA ASP A 82 2.17 -7.85 -1.69
C ASP A 82 2.82 -6.82 -2.62
N LEU A 83 3.83 -7.28 -3.37
CA LEU A 83 4.56 -6.55 -4.40
C LEU A 83 4.42 -7.25 -5.76
N SER A 84 3.31 -7.95 -5.94
CA SER A 84 3.02 -8.73 -7.13
C SER A 84 2.13 -7.97 -8.12
N TRP A 85 1.88 -8.61 -9.26
CA TRP A 85 0.91 -8.20 -10.25
C TRP A 85 0.02 -9.41 -10.55
N ASN A 86 -1.20 -9.18 -11.03
CA ASN A 86 -2.17 -10.23 -11.36
C ASN A 86 -2.58 -11.17 -10.21
N ILE A 87 -2.69 -10.65 -8.98
CA ILE A 87 -3.35 -11.34 -7.86
C ILE A 87 -4.47 -10.43 -7.36
N ASP A 88 -5.66 -10.98 -7.19
CA ASP A 88 -6.81 -10.18 -6.79
C ASP A 88 -6.69 -9.62 -5.38
N CYS A 89 -6.71 -8.29 -5.28
CA CYS A 89 -6.56 -7.56 -4.01
C CYS A 89 -7.72 -7.84 -3.05
N LEU A 90 -8.94 -8.00 -3.55
CA LEU A 90 -10.14 -8.25 -2.74
C LEU A 90 -10.06 -9.63 -2.05
N GLU A 91 -9.58 -10.64 -2.76
CA GLU A 91 -9.32 -11.98 -2.20
C GLU A 91 -8.22 -11.95 -1.13
N LEU A 92 -7.10 -11.27 -1.41
CA LEU A 92 -6.00 -11.11 -0.44
C LEU A 92 -6.46 -10.39 0.82
N LEU A 93 -7.18 -9.27 0.66
CA LEU A 93 -7.75 -8.50 1.76
C LEU A 93 -8.70 -9.33 2.61
N THR A 94 -9.64 -10.03 1.97
CA THR A 94 -10.61 -10.90 2.67
C THR A 94 -9.90 -12.00 3.44
N TRP A 95 -8.90 -12.64 2.83
CA TRP A 95 -8.12 -13.69 3.49
C TRP A 95 -7.35 -13.14 4.69
N CYS A 96 -6.64 -12.01 4.52
CA CYS A 96 -5.87 -11.36 5.58
C CYS A 96 -6.76 -10.92 6.75
N HIS A 97 -7.91 -10.31 6.46
CA HIS A 97 -8.91 -9.94 7.45
C HIS A 97 -9.38 -11.15 8.26
N THR A 98 -9.85 -12.20 7.57
CA THR A 98 -10.37 -13.42 8.20
C THR A 98 -9.32 -14.13 9.06
N ASN A 99 -8.06 -14.14 8.62
CA ASN A 99 -6.96 -14.84 9.29
C ASN A 99 -6.17 -13.94 10.26
N LYS A 100 -6.60 -12.70 10.50
CA LYS A 100 -5.95 -11.72 11.38
C LYS A 100 -4.48 -11.47 11.00
N VAL A 101 -4.22 -11.35 9.70
CA VAL A 101 -2.89 -11.07 9.14
C VAL A 101 -2.84 -9.62 8.66
N LEU A 102 -1.80 -8.89 9.05
CA LEU A 102 -1.55 -7.54 8.55
C LEU A 102 -1.28 -7.58 7.05
N TYR A 103 -1.76 -6.59 6.31
CA TYR A 103 -1.60 -6.54 4.86
C TYR A 103 -1.04 -5.20 4.40
N VAL A 104 -0.14 -5.22 3.43
CA VAL A 104 0.30 -4.02 2.72
C VAL A 104 0.55 -4.36 1.25
N ASN A 105 0.14 -3.47 0.36
CA ASN A 105 0.49 -3.53 -1.06
C ASN A 105 0.87 -2.16 -1.63
N THR A 106 1.32 -2.15 -2.88
CA THR A 106 1.61 -0.92 -3.62
C THR A 106 0.67 -0.67 -4.80
N SER A 107 -0.20 -1.62 -5.13
CA SER A 107 -1.16 -1.53 -6.23
C SER A 107 -2.37 -2.43 -5.96
N VAL A 108 -3.58 -1.94 -6.23
CA VAL A 108 -4.79 -2.77 -6.31
C VAL A 108 -4.83 -3.51 -7.65
N GLU A 109 -4.69 -4.84 -7.59
CA GLU A 109 -4.62 -5.73 -8.75
C GLU A 109 -5.83 -6.67 -8.84
N GLU A 110 -6.02 -7.28 -10.03
CA GLU A 110 -7.03 -8.32 -10.33
C GLU A 110 -6.33 -9.56 -10.92
N TRP A 111 -6.92 -10.75 -10.81
CA TRP A 111 -6.35 -11.97 -11.41
C TRP A 111 -6.08 -11.88 -12.92
N ASP A 112 -7.06 -11.36 -13.66
CA ASP A 112 -6.97 -11.13 -15.10
C ASP A 112 -7.77 -9.86 -15.46
N PRO A 113 -7.12 -8.69 -15.56
CA PRO A 113 -7.81 -7.43 -15.86
C PRO A 113 -8.39 -7.40 -17.28
N TYR A 114 -7.95 -8.29 -18.17
CA TYR A 114 -8.41 -8.38 -19.55
C TYR A 114 -9.54 -9.40 -19.75
N ALA A 115 -9.81 -10.23 -18.75
CA ALA A 115 -10.92 -11.18 -18.80
C ALA A 115 -12.23 -10.42 -19.00
N ALA A 116 -12.96 -10.79 -20.05
CA ALA A 116 -14.23 -10.16 -20.43
C ALA A 116 -14.15 -8.62 -20.59
N ILE A 117 -12.99 -8.07 -20.99
CA ILE A 117 -12.82 -6.61 -21.16
C ILE A 117 -13.83 -6.01 -22.14
N HIS A 118 -14.31 -6.78 -23.12
CA HIS A 118 -15.34 -6.34 -24.06
C HIS A 118 -16.76 -6.30 -23.47
N ALA A 119 -17.00 -7.02 -22.37
CA ALA A 119 -18.29 -7.02 -21.66
C ALA A 119 -18.37 -5.92 -20.58
N LYS A 120 -17.23 -5.40 -20.11
CA LYS A 120 -17.16 -4.34 -19.09
C LYS A 120 -17.38 -2.95 -19.71
N SER A 121 -18.15 -2.09 -19.05
CA SER A 121 -18.27 -0.66 -19.34
C SER A 121 -16.94 0.09 -19.04
N THR A 122 -16.81 1.32 -19.53
CA THR A 122 -15.66 2.18 -19.21
C THR A 122 -15.53 2.45 -17.71
N PHE A 123 -16.66 2.54 -17.01
CA PHE A 123 -16.69 2.73 -15.55
C PHE A 123 -16.12 1.51 -14.82
N GLU A 124 -16.57 0.30 -15.17
CA GLU A 124 -16.10 -0.96 -14.56
C GLU A 124 -14.62 -1.26 -14.84
N LYS A 125 -14.05 -0.63 -15.87
CA LYS A 125 -12.61 -0.70 -16.19
C LYS A 125 -11.76 0.29 -15.39
N SER A 126 -12.37 1.22 -14.67
CA SER A 126 -11.65 2.28 -13.97
C SER A 126 -11.11 1.82 -12.61
N LEU A 127 -9.98 2.40 -12.18
CA LEU A 127 -9.49 2.23 -10.82
C LEU A 127 -10.51 2.72 -9.78
N TYR A 128 -11.34 3.72 -10.11
CA TYR A 128 -12.39 4.19 -9.23
C TYR A 128 -13.38 3.08 -8.88
N TYR A 129 -13.82 2.29 -9.87
CA TYR A 129 -14.74 1.18 -9.64
C TYR A 129 -14.13 0.18 -8.65
N LYS A 130 -12.84 -0.18 -8.81
CA LYS A 130 -12.14 -1.05 -7.88
C LYS A 130 -12.02 -0.50 -6.46
N GLN A 131 -11.71 0.78 -6.33
CA GLN A 131 -11.70 1.43 -5.02
C GLN A 131 -13.09 1.41 -4.37
N MET A 132 -14.16 1.50 -5.15
CA MET A 132 -15.51 1.38 -4.61
C MET A 132 -15.85 -0.04 -4.16
N GLU A 133 -15.48 -1.06 -4.94
CA GLU A 133 -15.67 -2.45 -4.51
C GLU A 133 -14.94 -2.74 -3.19
N ILE A 134 -13.72 -2.22 -3.01
CA ILE A 134 -12.97 -2.34 -1.75
C ILE A 134 -13.71 -1.64 -0.61
N ARG A 135 -14.23 -0.43 -0.83
CA ARG A 135 -14.99 0.32 0.19
C ARG A 135 -16.27 -0.42 0.60
N ASP A 136 -16.99 -0.98 -0.37
CA ASP A 136 -18.20 -1.76 -0.11
C ASP A 136 -17.85 -3.03 0.68
N MET A 137 -16.79 -3.74 0.30
CA MET A 137 -16.27 -4.89 1.04
C MET A 137 -15.93 -4.53 2.50
N VAL A 138 -15.14 -3.49 2.71
CA VAL A 138 -14.69 -3.08 4.04
C VAL A 138 -15.85 -2.57 4.90
N SER A 139 -16.89 -1.98 4.29
CA SER A 139 -18.08 -1.53 5.01
C SER A 139 -18.87 -2.66 5.69
N MET A 140 -18.70 -3.90 5.22
CA MET A 140 -19.31 -5.09 5.80
C MET A 140 -18.50 -5.67 6.97
N TRP A 141 -17.27 -5.21 7.19
CA TRP A 141 -16.42 -5.71 8.27
C TRP A 141 -16.80 -5.09 9.61
N ASN A 142 -16.70 -5.87 10.69
CA ASN A 142 -16.98 -5.40 12.04
C ASN A 142 -15.82 -4.54 12.62
N ASN A 143 -16.03 -3.99 13.81
CA ASN A 143 -15.07 -3.10 14.48
C ASN A 143 -13.75 -3.80 14.93
N GLU A 144 -13.59 -5.11 14.74
CA GLU A 144 -12.37 -5.87 15.08
C GLU A 144 -11.49 -6.20 13.86
N SER A 145 -11.45 -5.29 12.87
CA SER A 145 -10.67 -5.48 11.65
C SER A 145 -9.16 -5.34 11.87
N ILE A 146 -8.38 -6.19 11.17
CA ILE A 146 -6.93 -6.09 11.12
C ILE A 146 -6.48 -4.97 10.19
N THR A 147 -5.36 -4.32 10.49
CA THR A 147 -4.82 -3.26 9.64
C THR A 147 -4.39 -3.80 8.28
N ALA A 148 -4.93 -3.19 7.23
CA ALA A 148 -4.51 -3.34 5.84
C ALA A 148 -4.17 -1.96 5.27
N VAL A 149 -3.01 -1.82 4.63
CA VAL A 149 -2.56 -0.55 4.02
C VAL A 149 -2.46 -0.74 2.51
N LEU A 150 -3.37 -0.09 1.79
CA LEU A 150 -3.48 -0.23 0.35
C LEU A 150 -2.73 0.87 -0.40
N ASP A 151 -2.31 0.56 -1.62
CA ASP A 151 -1.80 1.55 -2.57
C ASP A 151 -0.67 2.40 -1.97
N HIS A 152 0.25 1.76 -1.25
CA HIS A 152 1.25 2.43 -0.41
C HIS A 152 2.67 2.33 -1.00
N GLY A 153 2.81 2.70 -2.27
CA GLY A 153 4.08 2.89 -2.94
C GLY A 153 4.52 4.36 -2.95
N ALA A 154 5.07 4.81 -4.08
CA ALA A 154 5.36 6.22 -4.33
C ALA A 154 4.07 6.97 -4.74
N ASN A 155 3.47 6.55 -5.86
CA ASN A 155 2.27 7.11 -6.47
C ASN A 155 1.42 5.97 -7.07
N PRO A 156 0.45 5.42 -6.32
CA PRO A 156 -0.12 5.94 -5.08
C PRO A 156 0.73 5.66 -3.82
N GLY A 157 0.45 6.40 -2.73
CA GLY A 157 1.12 6.23 -1.44
C GLY A 157 1.81 7.51 -0.94
N LEU A 158 3.14 7.59 -1.10
CA LEU A 158 3.97 8.73 -0.68
C LEU A 158 3.42 10.09 -1.12
N ILE A 159 2.86 10.20 -2.33
CA ILE A 159 2.25 11.44 -2.83
C ILE A 159 1.12 11.97 -1.95
N SER A 160 0.39 11.11 -1.24
CA SER A 160 -0.65 11.53 -0.30
C SER A 160 -0.04 12.20 0.94
N HIS A 161 1.13 11.75 1.38
CA HIS A 161 1.89 12.40 2.44
C HIS A 161 2.46 13.74 1.98
N PHE A 162 3.02 13.80 0.77
CA PHE A 162 3.49 15.05 0.17
C PHE A 162 2.38 16.07 -0.03
N THR A 163 1.18 15.64 -0.42
CA THR A 163 0.02 16.53 -0.54
C THR A 163 -0.31 17.17 0.81
N LYS A 164 -0.36 16.38 1.89
CA LYS A 164 -0.61 16.90 3.25
C LYS A 164 0.51 17.84 3.70
N LYS A 165 1.77 17.48 3.47
CA LYS A 165 2.91 18.33 3.83
C LYS A 165 2.91 19.63 3.04
N GLY A 166 2.63 19.58 1.73
CA GLY A 166 2.50 20.77 0.89
C GLY A 166 1.41 21.72 1.37
N LEU A 167 0.24 21.19 1.78
CA LEU A 167 -0.81 22.01 2.38
C LEU A 167 -0.36 22.68 3.68
N VAL A 168 0.36 21.95 4.55
CA VAL A 168 0.92 22.51 5.78
C VAL A 168 1.91 23.64 5.47
N ASP A 169 2.83 23.41 4.54
CA ASP A 169 3.87 24.38 4.19
C ASP A 169 3.29 25.66 3.56
N ILE A 170 2.28 25.51 2.69
CA ILE A 170 1.56 26.65 2.11
C ILE A 170 0.80 27.41 3.21
N ALA A 171 0.09 26.70 4.11
CA ALA A 171 -0.63 27.33 5.21
C ALA A 171 0.29 28.14 6.14
N GLU A 172 1.42 27.57 6.54
CA GLU A 172 2.42 28.25 7.37
C GLU A 172 2.98 29.49 6.68
N LYS A 173 3.27 29.39 5.37
CA LYS A 173 3.75 30.52 4.59
C LYS A 173 2.72 31.64 4.48
N VAL A 174 1.47 31.31 4.15
CA VAL A 174 0.37 32.26 3.99
C VAL A 174 0.06 32.96 5.32
N MET A 175 0.05 32.24 6.44
CA MET A 175 -0.18 32.86 7.76
C MET A 175 0.89 33.90 8.15
N GLY A 176 2.12 33.75 7.65
CA GLY A 176 3.21 34.70 7.88
C GLY A 176 3.22 35.90 6.91
N ASP A 177 2.38 35.89 5.88
CA ASP A 177 2.30 36.97 4.90
C ASP A 177 1.51 38.17 5.44
N ARG A 178 1.99 39.39 5.16
CA ARG A 178 1.36 40.65 5.60
C ARG A 178 0.02 40.90 4.91
N THR A 179 -0.20 40.29 3.76
CA THR A 179 -1.45 40.43 2.98
C THR A 179 -2.56 39.53 3.50
N THR A 180 -2.22 38.52 4.31
CA THR A 180 -3.19 37.58 4.86
C THR A 180 -4.03 38.22 5.95
N SER A 181 -5.35 38.15 5.80
CA SER A 181 -6.26 38.70 6.82
C SER A 181 -6.08 37.96 8.16
N ALA A 182 -6.21 38.69 9.26
CA ALA A 182 -6.15 38.09 10.60
C ALA A 182 -7.20 36.98 10.81
N ARG A 183 -8.34 37.05 10.08
CA ARG A 183 -9.36 36.00 10.08
C ARG A 183 -8.85 34.73 9.41
N SER A 184 -8.31 34.83 8.21
CA SER A 184 -7.75 33.69 7.46
C SER A 184 -6.58 33.06 8.20
N ALA A 185 -5.69 33.88 8.77
CA ALA A 185 -4.57 33.36 9.56
C ALA A 185 -5.04 32.55 10.79
N ARG A 186 -6.08 33.02 11.50
CA ARG A 186 -6.69 32.26 12.61
C ARG A 186 -7.38 30.99 12.12
N SER A 187 -8.07 31.03 10.98
CA SER A 187 -8.72 29.86 10.36
C SER A 187 -7.69 28.78 10.05
N LEU A 188 -6.63 29.14 9.32
CA LEU A 188 -5.53 28.22 8.96
C LEU A 188 -4.84 27.64 10.18
N LYS A 189 -4.56 28.45 11.22
CA LYS A 189 -3.95 27.96 12.46
C LYS A 189 -4.79 26.88 13.14
N ARG A 190 -6.11 27.06 13.17
CA ARG A 190 -7.05 26.07 13.73
C ARG A 190 -7.06 24.80 12.87
N LEU A 191 -7.16 24.92 11.55
CA LEU A 191 -7.20 23.80 10.61
C LEU A 191 -5.90 22.96 10.64
N LEU A 192 -4.74 23.61 10.81
CA LEU A 192 -3.45 22.96 11.03
C LEU A 192 -3.44 22.12 12.31
N HIS A 193 -3.90 22.70 13.42
CA HIS A 193 -3.99 22.00 14.70
C HIS A 193 -4.94 20.79 14.64
N GLU A 194 -6.10 20.95 14.00
CA GLU A 194 -7.09 19.89 13.79
C GLU A 194 -6.64 18.83 12.74
N LYS A 195 -5.57 19.10 11.98
CA LYS A 195 -5.16 18.30 10.81
C LYS A 195 -6.30 18.12 9.80
N ASN A 196 -7.14 19.13 9.66
CA ASN A 196 -8.29 19.12 8.75
C ASN A 196 -7.86 19.56 7.35
N PHE A 197 -7.22 18.64 6.62
CA PHE A 197 -6.61 18.94 5.32
C PHE A 197 -7.62 19.33 4.23
N ALA A 198 -8.85 18.81 4.27
CA ALA A 198 -9.88 19.15 3.29
C ALA A 198 -10.29 20.63 3.39
N ASN A 199 -10.60 21.09 4.59
CA ASN A 199 -10.95 22.49 4.82
C ASN A 199 -9.72 23.41 4.69
N MET A 200 -8.52 22.91 4.99
CA MET A 200 -7.28 23.66 4.75
C MET A 200 -7.06 23.92 3.26
N ALA A 201 -7.24 22.90 2.40
CA ALA A 201 -7.16 23.07 0.96
C ALA A 201 -8.20 24.06 0.43
N MET A 202 -9.41 24.06 1.01
CA MET A 202 -10.47 25.02 0.67
C MET A 202 -10.10 26.46 1.07
N GLU A 203 -9.63 26.68 2.32
CA GLU A 203 -9.21 28.00 2.81
C GLU A 203 -8.01 28.55 2.03
N LEU A 204 -7.12 27.66 1.58
CA LEU A 204 -5.99 28.00 0.70
C LEU A 204 -6.36 28.14 -0.78
N GLU A 205 -7.65 27.94 -1.11
CA GLU A 205 -8.18 27.98 -2.48
C GLU A 205 -7.47 27.05 -3.47
N VAL A 206 -6.94 25.91 -3.01
CA VAL A 206 -6.30 24.92 -3.87
C VAL A 206 -7.31 24.39 -4.90
N LYS A 207 -7.10 24.73 -6.18
CA LYS A 207 -7.99 24.32 -7.27
C LYS A 207 -7.56 23.04 -7.96
N VAL A 208 -6.26 22.75 -7.95
CA VAL A 208 -5.68 21.65 -8.71
C VAL A 208 -4.50 21.06 -7.95
N ILE A 209 -4.39 19.73 -8.01
CA ILE A 209 -3.24 18.97 -7.51
C ILE A 209 -2.83 18.03 -8.64
N HIS A 210 -1.59 18.16 -9.11
CA HIS A 210 -1.02 17.26 -10.11
C HIS A 210 0.02 16.36 -9.46
N CYS A 211 -0.03 15.06 -9.76
CA CYS A 211 1.09 14.16 -9.54
C CYS A 211 2.13 14.44 -10.64
N SER A 212 3.04 15.39 -10.38
CA SER A 212 4.00 15.88 -11.36
C SER A 212 5.33 15.14 -11.22
N GLU A 213 5.52 14.12 -12.04
CA GLU A 213 6.74 13.29 -12.06
C GLU A 213 7.51 13.50 -13.38
N LYS A 214 8.84 13.57 -13.29
CA LYS A 214 9.74 13.62 -14.43
C LYS A 214 10.92 12.69 -14.17
N ASP A 215 10.90 11.53 -14.81
CA ASP A 215 12.04 10.61 -14.81
C ASP A 215 13.04 11.03 -15.90
N THR A 216 14.34 11.02 -15.56
CA THR A 216 15.45 11.43 -16.45
C THR A 216 16.60 10.42 -16.45
N GLN A 217 16.38 9.24 -15.88
CA GLN A 217 17.34 8.12 -15.87
C GLN A 217 17.55 7.54 -17.27
#